data_AF-A0A7J8JCR2-F1
#
_entry.id   AF-A0A7J8JCR2-F1
#
_cell.length_a   1.000
_cell.length_b   1.000
_cell.length_c   1.000
_cell.angle_alpha   90.00
_cell.angle_beta   90.00
_cell.angle_gamma   90.00
#
_symmetry.space_group_name_H-M   'P 1'
#
loop_
_entity.id
_entity.type
_entity.pdbx_description
1 polymer ?
#
loop_
_entity_poly.entity_id
_entity_poly.type
_entity_poly.pdbx_seq_one_letter_code
_entity_poly.pdbx_strand_id
1 'polypeptide(L)'
;MAHEMIETQIVTERLVALLESGTEKVLLIDSRPFVEYNTSHILEAININCSKLMKRRLQQDKVLITELIQHSAKHKVDIDCNQRVVVYDQSSQDVASLSSDCFLTVLLGKLEKSFSSVHLLAGGFAEFSRCFPGLCEGKSTLVPTCISQPCLPVANIGPTRILPNLYLGCQRDVLNKVGASKISFIAGLTLCSWRNSDAH
;
A
#
# COMPACT_ATOMS: atom_id res chain seq x y z
N MET A 1 -17.70 -21.10 33.10
CA MET A 1 -16.36 -20.84 32.55
C MET A 1 -16.56 -19.97 31.34
N ALA A 2 -16.27 -18.68 31.48
CA ALA A 2 -16.54 -17.68 30.45
C ALA A 2 -15.70 -18.01 29.21
N HIS A 3 -16.38 -17.99 28.07
CA HIS A 3 -15.81 -18.22 26.75
C HIS A 3 -14.72 -17.17 26.52
N GLU A 4 -13.44 -17.55 26.61
CA GLU A 4 -12.36 -16.78 26.01
C GLU A 4 -12.63 -16.77 24.51
N MET A 5 -13.29 -15.72 24.05
CA MET A 5 -13.40 -15.42 22.63
C MET A 5 -12.00 -15.04 22.20
N ILE A 6 -11.28 -16.01 21.62
CA ILE A 6 -10.07 -15.76 20.85
C ILE A 6 -10.48 -14.70 19.83
N GLU A 7 -10.01 -13.46 20.03
CA GLU A 7 -10.22 -12.36 19.10
C GLU A 7 -9.51 -12.78 17.81
N THR A 8 -10.24 -13.40 16.88
CA THR A 8 -9.72 -13.89 15.59
C THR A 8 -9.65 -12.76 14.56
N GLN A 9 -9.96 -11.54 14.98
CA GLN A 9 -10.02 -10.36 14.14
C GLN A 9 -9.26 -9.22 14.79
N ILE A 10 -8.61 -8.42 13.95
CA ILE A 10 -7.95 -7.18 14.33
C ILE A 10 -8.52 -6.06 13.48
N VAL A 11 -8.89 -4.94 14.12
CA VAL A 11 -9.35 -3.74 13.41
C VAL A 11 -8.17 -2.90 12.91
N THR A 12 -8.43 -2.07 11.91
CA THR A 12 -7.42 -1.28 11.21
C THR A 12 -6.55 -0.43 12.16
N GLU A 13 -7.16 0.32 13.07
CA GLU A 13 -6.47 1.20 14.01
C GLU A 13 -5.54 0.40 14.94
N ARG A 14 -5.97 -0.80 15.33
CA ARG A 14 -5.16 -1.66 16.19
C ARG A 14 -3.96 -2.22 15.44
N LEU A 15 -4.12 -2.61 14.17
CA LEU A 15 -2.98 -3.03 13.34
C LEU A 15 -1.95 -1.90 13.21
N VAL A 16 -2.40 -0.66 12.95
CA VAL A 16 -1.49 0.49 12.85
C VAL A 16 -0.73 0.73 14.16
N ALA A 17 -1.42 0.72 15.31
CA ALA A 17 -0.77 0.87 16.60
C ALA A 17 0.33 -0.19 16.83
N LEU A 18 0.12 -1.42 16.37
CA LEU A 18 1.14 -2.48 16.46
C LEU A 18 2.35 -2.19 15.56
N LEU A 19 2.09 -1.80 14.30
CA LEU A 19 3.14 -1.47 13.34
C LEU A 19 4.01 -0.29 13.83
N GLU A 20 3.39 0.72 14.44
CA GLU A 20 4.09 1.90 14.96
C GLU A 20 4.85 1.64 16.26
N SER A 21 4.31 0.79 17.14
CA SER A 21 4.93 0.51 18.44
C SER A 21 6.31 -0.15 18.33
N GLY A 22 6.54 -0.94 17.28
CA GLY A 22 7.76 -1.74 17.09
C GLY A 22 8.03 -2.77 18.19
N THR A 23 7.10 -2.96 19.14
CA THR A 23 7.30 -3.85 20.30
C THR A 23 7.09 -5.31 19.95
N GLU A 24 6.26 -5.59 18.95
CA GLU A 24 5.97 -6.94 18.47
C GLU A 24 6.25 -7.02 16.98
N LYS A 25 6.96 -8.07 16.56
CA LYS A 25 7.17 -8.36 15.14
C LYS A 25 5.88 -8.95 14.57
N VAL A 26 5.18 -8.18 13.75
CA VAL A 26 3.97 -8.62 13.05
C VAL A 26 4.34 -9.22 11.70
N LEU A 27 3.87 -10.43 11.43
CA LEU A 27 3.91 -11.04 10.10
C LEU A 27 2.62 -10.67 9.35
N LEU A 28 2.72 -9.75 8.40
CA LEU A 28 1.58 -9.29 7.63
C LEU A 28 1.47 -10.04 6.30
N ILE A 29 0.30 -10.63 6.04
CA ILE A 29 0.05 -11.48 4.86
C ILE A 29 -1.08 -10.90 4.02
N ASP A 30 -0.77 -10.56 2.77
CA ASP A 30 -1.76 -10.21 1.75
C ASP A 30 -2.20 -11.49 1.02
N SER A 31 -3.45 -11.89 1.22
CA SER A 31 -4.00 -13.10 0.59
C SER A 31 -4.68 -12.83 -0.75
N ARG A 32 -4.60 -11.61 -1.31
CA ARG A 32 -5.28 -11.26 -2.56
C ARG A 32 -4.54 -11.80 -3.79
N PRO A 33 -5.20 -11.83 -4.96
CA PRO A 33 -4.55 -12.14 -6.23
C PRO A 33 -3.33 -11.25 -6.47
N PHE A 34 -2.31 -11.82 -7.11
CA PHE A 34 -1.05 -11.15 -7.43
C PHE A 34 -1.22 -9.77 -8.08
N VAL A 35 -2.21 -9.60 -8.97
CA VAL A 35 -2.45 -8.32 -9.67
C VAL A 35 -2.90 -7.24 -8.69
N GLU A 36 -3.76 -7.57 -7.71
CA GLU A 36 -4.24 -6.63 -6.71
C GLU A 36 -3.12 -6.21 -5.77
N TYR A 37 -2.34 -7.18 -5.27
CA TYR A 37 -1.17 -6.92 -4.44
C TYR A 37 -0.18 -5.97 -5.14
N ASN A 38 0.17 -6.23 -6.40
CA ASN A 38 1.11 -5.37 -7.14
C ASN A 38 0.53 -4.01 -7.54
N THR A 39 -0.79 -3.87 -7.52
CA THR A 39 -1.43 -2.56 -7.72
C THR A 39 -1.20 -1.71 -6.48
N SER A 40 -1.61 -2.21 -5.31
CA SER A 40 -1.24 -1.64 -4.01
C SER A 40 -1.51 -2.64 -2.89
N HIS A 41 -0.70 -2.61 -1.84
CA HIS A 41 -0.78 -3.48 -0.65
C HIS A 41 -0.31 -2.72 0.58
N ILE A 42 -0.55 -3.27 1.78
CA ILE A 42 -0.03 -2.68 3.02
C ILE A 42 1.50 -2.82 3.05
N LEU A 43 2.20 -1.81 3.56
CA LEU A 43 3.65 -1.76 3.70
C LEU A 43 4.21 -3.06 4.30
N GLU A 44 5.26 -3.60 3.68
CA GLU A 44 5.97 -4.84 4.07
C GLU A 44 5.09 -6.13 4.13
N ALA A 45 3.86 -6.10 3.62
CA ALA A 45 3.03 -7.30 3.54
C ALA A 45 3.64 -8.35 2.58
N ILE A 46 3.56 -9.62 2.96
CA ILE A 46 3.98 -10.74 2.12
C ILE A 46 2.77 -11.27 1.34
N ASN A 47 2.89 -11.31 0.01
CA ASN A 47 1.81 -11.88 -0.80
C ASN A 47 1.82 -13.41 -0.78
N ILE A 48 0.72 -13.99 -0.31
CA ILE A 48 0.40 -15.39 -0.54
C ILE A 48 -0.76 -15.44 -1.54
N ASN A 49 -0.38 -15.39 -2.82
CA ASN A 49 -1.29 -15.25 -3.96
C ASN A 49 -2.48 -16.23 -3.92
N CYS A 50 -3.69 -15.69 -3.84
CA CYS A 50 -4.93 -16.45 -4.00
C CYS A 50 -5.05 -17.00 -5.43
N SER A 51 -4.62 -18.26 -5.59
CA SER A 51 -4.74 -18.99 -6.85
C SER A 51 -5.27 -20.40 -6.61
N LYS A 52 -6.00 -20.93 -7.60
CA LYS A 52 -6.55 -22.30 -7.54
C LYS A 52 -5.46 -23.35 -7.33
N LEU A 53 -4.30 -23.17 -7.96
CA LEU A 53 -3.16 -24.08 -7.80
C LEU A 53 -2.59 -24.02 -6.38
N MET A 54 -2.39 -22.82 -5.84
CA MET A 54 -1.85 -22.66 -4.48
C MET A 54 -2.81 -23.22 -3.42
N LYS A 55 -4.10 -22.90 -3.53
CA LYS A 55 -5.15 -23.47 -2.68
C LYS A 55 -5.06 -25.00 -2.65
N ARG A 56 -5.00 -25.64 -3.83
CA ARG A 56 -4.91 -27.09 -3.95
C ARG A 56 -3.65 -27.65 -3.30
N ARG A 57 -2.49 -27.02 -3.51
CA ARG A 57 -1.21 -27.46 -2.92
C ARG A 57 -1.23 -27.36 -1.39
N LEU A 58 -1.82 -26.30 -0.83
CA LEU A 58 -2.02 -26.15 0.61
C LEU A 58 -2.97 -27.23 1.15
N GLN A 59 -4.14 -27.41 0.53
CA GLN A 59 -5.12 -28.42 0.94
C GLN A 59 -4.54 -29.85 0.93
N GLN A 60 -3.68 -30.16 -0.05
CA GLN A 60 -3.04 -31.47 -0.20
C GLN A 60 -1.72 -31.60 0.58
N ASP A 61 -1.36 -30.61 1.41
CA ASP A 61 -0.10 -30.59 2.18
C ASP A 61 1.15 -30.81 1.31
N LYS A 62 1.11 -30.34 0.06
CA LYS A 62 2.25 -30.38 -0.88
C LYS A 62 3.19 -29.19 -0.74
N VAL A 63 2.85 -28.24 0.12
CA VAL A 63 3.64 -27.05 0.46
C VAL A 63 3.36 -26.73 1.93
N LEU A 64 4.42 -26.53 2.72
CA LEU A 64 4.30 -26.03 4.08
C LEU A 64 4.10 -24.52 4.07
N ILE A 65 3.25 -24.01 4.96
CA ILE A 65 2.93 -22.59 5.00
C ILE A 65 4.15 -21.73 5.35
N THR A 66 5.02 -22.20 6.23
CA THR A 66 6.26 -21.52 6.62
C THR A 66 7.26 -21.43 5.47
N GLU A 67 7.41 -22.50 4.68
CA GLU A 67 8.23 -22.49 3.46
C GLU A 67 7.65 -21.52 2.42
N LEU A 68 6.33 -21.52 2.24
CA LEU A 68 5.66 -20.62 1.31
C LEU A 68 5.87 -19.14 1.69
N ILE A 69 5.72 -18.81 2.98
CA ILE A 69 6.02 -17.46 3.49
C ILE A 69 7.47 -17.09 3.17
N GLN A 70 8.41 -17.99 3.45
CA GLN A 70 9.83 -17.73 3.21
C GLN A 70 10.16 -17.55 1.73
N HIS A 71 9.49 -18.26 0.82
CA HIS A 71 9.66 -18.11 -0.63
C HIS A 71 8.98 -16.85 -1.19
N SER A 72 7.88 -16.40 -0.61
CA SER A 72 7.16 -15.19 -1.02
C SER A 72 7.80 -13.89 -0.49
N ALA A 73 8.57 -13.98 0.60
CA ALA A 73 9.20 -12.81 1.21
C ALA A 73 10.34 -12.25 0.35
N LYS A 74 10.46 -10.91 0.31
CA LYS A 74 11.58 -10.22 -0.37
C LYS A 74 12.94 -10.50 0.29
N HIS A 75 12.92 -10.78 1.60
CA HIS A 75 14.08 -11.00 2.44
C HIS A 75 13.89 -12.25 3.32
N LYS A 76 14.97 -12.73 3.95
CA LYS A 76 14.86 -13.83 4.90
C LYS A 76 13.96 -13.41 6.07
N VAL A 77 12.92 -14.20 6.35
CA VAL A 77 11.98 -13.92 7.44
C VAL A 77 12.30 -14.91 8.55
N ASP A 78 12.68 -14.39 9.71
CA ASP A 78 12.73 -15.22 10.91
C ASP A 78 11.31 -15.54 11.36
N ILE A 79 10.91 -16.80 11.21
CA ILE A 79 9.56 -17.31 11.47
C ILE A 79 9.56 -17.94 12.86
N ASP A 80 8.83 -17.30 13.79
CA ASP A 80 8.58 -17.80 15.15
C ASP A 80 7.10 -18.15 15.30
N CYS A 81 6.76 -19.28 15.93
CA CYS A 81 5.38 -19.68 16.20
C CYS A 81 4.66 -18.73 17.18
N ASN A 82 5.40 -17.93 17.93
CA ASN A 82 4.87 -16.93 18.85
C ASN A 82 4.64 -15.55 18.19
N GLN A 83 5.07 -15.36 16.94
CA GLN A 83 4.85 -14.09 16.25
C GLN A 83 3.37 -13.89 15.93
N ARG A 84 2.90 -12.64 15.99
CA ARG A 84 1.53 -12.32 15.59
C ARG A 84 1.44 -12.29 14.07
N VAL A 85 0.52 -13.08 13.53
CA VAL A 85 0.21 -13.11 12.10
C VAL A 85 -1.09 -12.37 11.85
N VAL A 86 -1.06 -11.41 10.92
CA VAL A 86 -2.26 -10.71 10.45
C VAL A 86 -2.44 -10.99 8.97
N VAL A 87 -3.60 -11.50 8.61
CA VAL A 87 -3.97 -11.85 7.23
C VAL A 87 -5.06 -10.91 6.77
N TYR A 88 -5.01 -10.46 5.53
CA TYR A 88 -6.08 -9.66 4.94
C TYR A 88 -6.36 -10.05 3.50
N ASP A 89 -7.62 -9.97 3.11
CA ASP A 89 -8.06 -9.99 1.72
C ASP A 89 -8.58 -8.61 1.30
N GLN A 90 -9.46 -8.52 0.30
CA GLN A 90 -9.94 -7.23 -0.16
C GLN A 90 -10.89 -6.55 0.83
N SER A 91 -11.81 -7.28 1.48
CA SER A 91 -12.89 -6.65 2.26
C SER A 91 -13.63 -7.58 3.24
N SER A 92 -13.09 -8.74 3.58
CA SER A 92 -13.74 -9.62 4.56
C SER A 92 -13.77 -8.96 5.93
N GLN A 93 -14.92 -9.06 6.59
CA GLN A 93 -15.14 -8.46 7.92
C GLN A 93 -14.70 -9.44 9.02
N ASP A 94 -15.16 -10.67 8.93
CA ASP A 94 -14.97 -11.68 9.95
C ASP A 94 -14.80 -13.08 9.36
N VAL A 95 -14.19 -13.98 10.14
CA VAL A 95 -13.93 -15.37 9.73
C VAL A 95 -15.24 -16.15 9.52
N ALA A 96 -16.33 -15.81 10.23
CA ALA A 96 -17.60 -16.53 10.12
C ALA A 96 -18.33 -16.25 8.79
N SER A 97 -18.05 -15.11 8.15
CA SER A 97 -18.56 -14.73 6.83
C SER A 97 -17.86 -15.45 5.67
N LEU A 98 -16.74 -16.13 5.93
CA LEU A 98 -15.95 -16.79 4.89
C LEU A 98 -16.60 -18.11 4.45
N SER A 99 -16.60 -18.34 3.13
CA SER A 99 -16.96 -19.66 2.61
C SER A 99 -15.94 -20.71 3.09
N SER A 100 -16.44 -21.86 3.53
CA SER A 100 -15.62 -22.96 4.05
C SER A 100 -14.59 -23.50 3.03
N ASP A 101 -14.82 -23.27 1.73
CA ASP A 101 -13.91 -23.68 0.66
C ASP A 101 -13.28 -22.49 -0.07
N CYS A 102 -13.28 -21.28 0.49
CA CYS A 102 -12.47 -20.20 -0.12
C CYS A 102 -10.98 -20.37 0.20
N PHE A 103 -10.13 -19.69 -0.56
CA PHE A 103 -8.67 -19.72 -0.34
C PHE A 103 -8.28 -19.20 1.04
N LEU A 104 -8.91 -18.12 1.49
CA LEU A 104 -8.61 -17.49 2.78
C LEU A 104 -8.87 -18.45 3.95
N THR A 105 -9.99 -19.18 3.95
CA THR A 105 -10.28 -20.22 4.96
C THR A 105 -9.20 -21.32 4.98
N VAL A 106 -8.77 -21.78 3.81
CA VAL A 106 -7.67 -22.75 3.71
C VAL A 106 -6.37 -22.18 4.27
N LEU A 107 -6.04 -20.94 3.94
CA LEU A 107 -4.83 -20.26 4.38
C LEU A 107 -4.81 -20.09 5.90
N LEU A 108 -5.89 -19.56 6.49
CA LEU A 108 -6.05 -19.39 7.93
C LEU A 108 -5.86 -20.73 8.66
N GLY A 109 -6.52 -21.79 8.21
CA GLY A 109 -6.38 -23.12 8.83
C GLY A 109 -4.99 -23.76 8.70
N LYS A 110 -4.13 -23.29 7.79
CA LYS A 110 -2.72 -23.69 7.74
C LYS A 110 -1.85 -22.83 8.66
N LEU A 111 -2.12 -21.53 8.73
CA LEU A 111 -1.41 -20.60 9.62
C LEU A 111 -1.66 -20.94 11.09
N GLU A 112 -2.90 -21.22 11.49
CA GLU A 112 -3.26 -21.58 12.87
C GLU A 112 -2.59 -22.87 13.36
N LYS A 113 -2.12 -23.73 12.45
CA LYS A 113 -1.33 -24.91 12.80
C LYS A 113 0.15 -24.61 13.03
N SER A 114 0.64 -23.48 12.56
CA SER A 114 2.05 -23.07 12.63
C SER A 114 2.29 -21.90 13.58
N PHE A 115 1.25 -21.12 13.89
CA PHE A 115 1.33 -19.90 14.69
C PHE A 115 0.26 -19.90 15.77
N SER A 116 0.62 -19.42 16.95
CA SER A 116 -0.26 -19.31 18.12
C SER A 116 -1.22 -18.12 18.04
N SER A 117 -0.90 -17.10 17.23
CA SER A 117 -1.67 -15.86 17.14
C SER A 117 -1.89 -15.49 15.66
N VAL A 118 -3.08 -15.81 15.15
CA VAL A 118 -3.49 -15.53 13.77
C VAL A 118 -4.77 -14.72 13.77
N HIS A 119 -4.77 -13.60 13.06
CA HIS A 119 -5.87 -12.64 13.04
C HIS A 119 -6.24 -12.29 11.60
N LEU A 120 -7.54 -12.16 11.32
CA LEU A 120 -8.04 -11.56 10.11
C LEU A 120 -8.16 -10.04 10.30
N LEU A 121 -7.69 -9.24 9.35
CA LEU A 121 -7.92 -7.79 9.35
C LEU A 121 -9.37 -7.51 8.96
N ALA A 122 -10.16 -7.00 9.89
CA ALA A 122 -11.55 -6.63 9.64
C ALA A 122 -11.61 -5.52 8.58
N GLY A 123 -12.45 -5.71 7.56
CA GLY A 123 -12.59 -4.79 6.42
C GLY A 123 -11.49 -4.88 5.38
N GLY A 124 -10.50 -5.75 5.58
CA GLY A 124 -9.45 -6.06 4.62
C GLY A 124 -8.68 -4.84 4.12
N PHE A 125 -8.09 -4.98 2.93
CA PHE A 125 -7.33 -3.90 2.30
C PHE A 125 -8.18 -2.67 1.96
N ALA A 126 -9.45 -2.86 1.58
CA ALA A 126 -10.34 -1.77 1.21
C ALA A 126 -10.51 -0.76 2.36
N GLU A 127 -10.73 -1.25 3.58
CA GLU A 127 -10.86 -0.39 4.75
C GLU A 127 -9.51 0.20 5.16
N PHE A 128 -8.46 -0.63 5.21
CA PHE A 128 -7.13 -0.18 5.61
C PHE A 128 -6.60 0.92 4.71
N SER A 129 -6.62 0.73 3.38
CA SER A 129 -6.12 1.71 2.42
C SER A 129 -6.93 3.02 2.43
N ARG A 130 -8.22 2.96 2.77
CA ARG A 130 -9.07 4.15 2.92
C ARG A 130 -8.67 4.97 4.16
N CYS A 131 -8.38 4.31 5.28
CA CYS A 131 -8.03 4.97 6.54
C CYS A 131 -6.56 5.40 6.59
N PHE A 132 -5.65 4.58 6.06
CA PHE A 132 -4.20 4.74 6.18
C PHE A 132 -3.47 4.62 4.83
N PRO A 133 -3.78 5.46 3.83
CA PRO A 133 -3.17 5.37 2.50
C PRO A 133 -1.65 5.55 2.52
N GLY A 134 -1.10 6.27 3.51
CA GLY A 134 0.34 6.45 3.68
C GLY A 134 1.10 5.21 4.15
N LEU A 135 0.40 4.17 4.58
CA LEU A 135 0.95 2.87 4.98
C LEU A 135 0.72 1.80 3.90
N CYS A 136 0.42 2.21 2.67
CA CYS A 136 0.29 1.33 1.53
C CYS A 136 1.42 1.58 0.51
N GLU A 137 2.00 0.51 0.00
CA GLU A 137 2.92 0.54 -1.13
C GLU A 137 2.20 0.12 -2.40
N GLY A 138 2.72 0.52 -3.56
CA GLY A 138 2.13 0.17 -4.84
C GLY A 138 2.57 1.09 -5.94
N LYS A 139 2.18 0.74 -7.19
CA LYS A 139 2.31 1.69 -8.28
C LYS A 139 1.35 2.82 -7.95
N SER A 140 1.89 3.94 -7.47
CA SER A 140 1.16 5.19 -7.33
C SER A 140 0.35 5.35 -8.61
N THR A 141 -0.98 5.17 -8.53
CA THR A 141 -1.86 5.83 -9.48
C THR A 141 -1.49 7.28 -9.30
N LEU A 142 -0.68 7.74 -10.25
CA LEU A 142 -0.15 9.07 -10.41
C LEU A 142 -1.06 10.01 -9.64
N VAL A 143 -0.48 10.67 -8.63
CA VAL A 143 -0.97 11.90 -7.99
C VAL A 143 -2.13 12.45 -8.81
N PRO A 144 -3.33 12.70 -8.26
CA PRO A 144 -4.38 13.36 -9.03
C PRO A 144 -3.73 14.57 -9.66
N THR A 145 -3.42 14.49 -10.96
CA THR A 145 -2.95 15.64 -11.70
C THR A 145 -4.10 16.58 -11.48
N CYS A 146 -3.84 17.64 -10.72
CA CYS A 146 -4.80 18.70 -10.48
C CYS A 146 -5.38 18.97 -11.87
N ILE A 147 -6.62 18.56 -12.12
CA ILE A 147 -7.32 19.00 -13.31
C ILE A 147 -7.72 20.43 -12.94
N SER A 148 -6.71 21.31 -12.86
CA SER A 148 -6.96 22.70 -13.18
C SER A 148 -7.59 22.61 -14.56
N GLN A 149 -8.87 22.97 -14.62
CA GLN A 149 -9.61 23.21 -15.85
C GLN A 149 -8.65 23.76 -16.91
N PRO A 150 -8.78 23.40 -18.19
CA PRO A 150 -8.04 24.07 -19.23
C PRO A 150 -8.46 25.54 -19.19
N CYS A 151 -7.70 26.36 -18.48
CA CYS A 151 -7.83 27.80 -18.57
C CYS A 151 -7.43 28.11 -20.01
N LEU A 152 -8.39 28.70 -20.73
CA LEU A 152 -8.22 29.24 -22.07
C LEU A 152 -6.87 29.96 -22.19
N PRO A 153 -6.23 30.01 -23.38
CA PRO A 153 -4.93 30.62 -23.54
C PRO A 153 -4.99 32.10 -23.17
N VAL A 154 -4.64 32.42 -21.93
CA VAL A 154 -4.40 33.79 -21.51
C VAL A 154 -3.04 34.15 -22.04
N ALA A 155 -3.00 35.12 -22.95
CA ALA A 155 -1.82 35.67 -23.60
C ALA A 155 -0.91 36.45 -22.63
N ASN A 156 -0.68 35.95 -21.41
CA ASN A 156 0.28 36.51 -20.47
C ASN A 156 1.56 35.70 -20.47
N ILE A 157 2.49 36.13 -21.31
CA ILE A 157 3.86 35.63 -21.36
C ILE A 157 4.61 36.30 -20.19
N GLY A 158 4.47 35.74 -18.98
CA GLY A 158 5.18 36.23 -17.81
C GLY A 158 4.85 35.49 -16.51
N PRO A 159 5.74 35.56 -15.49
CA PRO A 159 5.53 34.88 -14.22
C PRO A 159 4.31 35.43 -13.48
N THR A 160 3.49 34.53 -12.92
CA THR A 160 2.31 34.88 -12.13
C THR A 160 2.75 35.30 -10.74
N ARG A 161 2.53 36.55 -10.36
CA ARG A 161 2.80 37.03 -9.00
C ARG A 161 1.71 36.52 -8.05
N ILE A 162 2.09 35.66 -7.10
CA ILE A 162 1.19 35.13 -6.08
C ILE A 162 1.17 36.05 -4.85
N LEU A 163 2.33 36.60 -4.48
CA LEU A 163 2.50 37.55 -3.38
C LEU A 163 3.50 38.64 -3.80
N PRO A 164 3.61 39.77 -3.07
CA PRO A 164 4.54 40.85 -3.43
C PRO A 164 5.98 40.40 -3.71
N ASN A 165 6.44 39.31 -3.08
CA ASN A 165 7.77 38.72 -3.25
C ASN A 165 7.76 37.26 -3.73
N LEU A 166 6.61 36.72 -4.16
CA LEU A 166 6.48 35.33 -4.62
C LEU A 166 5.94 35.27 -6.04
N TYR A 167 6.72 34.66 -6.92
CA TYR A 167 6.41 34.54 -8.35
C TYR A 167 6.42 33.07 -8.74
N LEU A 168 5.40 32.66 -9.49
CA LEU A 168 5.27 31.33 -10.07
C LEU A 168 5.61 31.39 -11.56
N GLY A 169 6.67 30.69 -11.96
CA GLY A 169 7.15 30.64 -13.33
C GLY A 169 8.40 29.78 -13.47
N CYS A 170 8.81 29.48 -14.68
CA CYS A 170 10.09 28.80 -14.92
C CYS A 170 11.25 29.76 -14.64
N GLN A 171 12.35 29.24 -14.10
CA GLN A 171 13.48 30.04 -13.62
C GLN A 171 14.04 31.02 -14.67
N ARG A 172 13.95 30.68 -15.97
CA ARG A 172 14.34 31.54 -17.08
C ARG A 172 13.51 32.84 -17.18
N ASP A 173 12.21 32.76 -16.94
CA ASP A 173 11.30 33.92 -17.11
C ASP A 173 11.35 34.87 -15.92
N VAL A 174 11.67 34.34 -14.73
CA VAL A 174 11.81 35.12 -13.50
C VAL A 174 13.10 35.97 -13.53
N LEU A 175 14.20 35.40 -14.06
CA LEU A 175 15.50 36.08 -14.14
C LEU A 175 15.55 37.22 -15.18
N ASN A 176 14.70 37.18 -16.21
CA ASN A 176 14.75 38.16 -17.30
C ASN A 176 13.97 39.47 -17.02
N LYS A 177 13.12 39.52 -15.98
CA LYS A 177 12.23 40.66 -15.74
C LYS A 177 12.38 41.33 -14.37
N VAL A 178 12.90 40.61 -13.37
CA VAL A 178 13.07 41.14 -12.01
C VAL A 178 14.52 40.90 -11.62
N GLY A 179 15.33 41.95 -11.62
CA GLY A 179 16.76 41.86 -11.29
C GLY A 179 17.01 40.98 -10.07
N ALA A 180 18.02 40.13 -10.15
CA ALA A 180 18.26 38.94 -9.33
C ALA A 180 18.39 39.17 -7.80
N SER A 181 18.22 40.40 -7.30
CA SER A 181 18.42 40.77 -5.90
C SER A 181 17.14 40.77 -5.04
N LYS A 182 15.98 40.37 -5.58
CA LYS A 182 14.69 40.38 -4.84
C LYS A 182 13.92 39.06 -4.79
N ILE A 183 14.47 37.98 -5.34
CA ILE A 183 13.78 36.68 -5.41
C ILE A 183 14.30 35.80 -4.28
N SER A 184 13.43 35.48 -3.31
CA SER A 184 13.80 34.68 -2.14
C SER A 184 13.59 33.18 -2.36
N PHE A 185 12.71 32.78 -3.29
CA PHE A 185 12.40 31.38 -3.55
C PHE A 185 11.76 31.19 -4.93
N ILE A 186 12.22 30.18 -5.68
CA ILE A 186 11.57 29.71 -6.92
C ILE A 186 11.10 28.29 -6.64
N ALA A 187 9.78 28.08 -6.55
CA ALA A 187 9.22 26.74 -6.48
C ALA A 187 9.17 26.16 -7.90
N GLY A 188 10.20 25.39 -8.27
CA GLY A 188 10.25 24.67 -9.54
C GLY A 188 9.60 23.30 -9.45
N LEU A 189 8.41 23.13 -10.03
CA LEU A 189 7.93 21.80 -10.46
C LEU A 189 8.61 21.48 -11.79
N THR A 190 9.80 20.90 -11.77
CA THR A 190 10.46 20.44 -13.00
C THR A 190 10.09 18.99 -13.28
N LEU A 191 8.97 18.77 -13.97
CA LEU A 191 8.80 17.64 -14.88
C LEU A 191 8.88 18.19 -16.31
N CYS A 192 10.09 18.50 -16.78
CA CYS A 192 10.31 18.76 -18.19
C CYS A 192 10.39 17.41 -18.92
N SER A 193 9.24 16.90 -19.34
CA SER A 193 9.17 15.87 -20.39
C SER A 193 9.77 16.44 -21.67
N TRP A 194 10.95 15.94 -22.06
CA TRP A 194 11.52 16.14 -23.38
C TRP A 194 10.79 15.22 -24.37
N ARG A 195 9.89 15.79 -25.18
CA ARG A 195 9.47 15.21 -26.47
C ARG A 195 9.77 16.25 -27.54
N ASN A 196 10.82 16.03 -28.31
CA ASN A 196 10.99 16.66 -29.60
C ASN A 196 10.82 15.55 -30.65
N SER A 197 9.64 15.50 -31.25
CA SER A 197 9.45 15.07 -32.63
C SER A 197 9.56 16.34 -33.47
N ASP A 198 10.58 16.44 -34.31
CA ASP A 198 10.41 16.55 -35.77
C ASP A 198 11.71 16.96 -36.48
N ALA A 199 11.78 16.49 -37.73
CA ALA A 199 12.65 16.89 -38.83
C ALA A 199 14.07 16.28 -38.90
N HIS A 200 14.17 15.14 -39.57
CA HIS A 200 14.75 15.16 -40.93
C HIS A 200 14.14 14.09 -41.84
#